data_AF-A0A5C7LF19-F1
#
_entry.id   AF-A0A5C7LF19-F1
#
_cell.length_a   1.000
_cell.length_b   1.000
_cell.length_c   1.000
_cell.angle_alpha   90.00
_cell.angle_beta   90.00
_cell.angle_gamma   90.00
#
_symmetry.space_group_name_H-M   'P 1'
#
loop_
_entity.id
_entity.type
_entity.pdbx_description
1 polymer ?
#
loop_
_entity_poly.entity_id
_entity_poly.type
_entity_poly.pdbx_seq_one_letter_code
_entity_poly.pdbx_strand_id
1 'polypeptide(L)'
;MAFTLTTLAQDAAQKTNKLPQLVLEIDGVDTVYGIGTIKKYIRIGDPDLYIGDDWVIGGLNEVDDQLDSISLDGSTTTITQQLLQDKGGTSSVSSVQISLVDSANGITRLITPGEVVADILGRKATVYLGFQDTAYPQDFIVIFTGVIDEVVAGASIILNVAHPEAKKRAEIFQPMSTVLTANADFKSETIQSIRYQTRRGVAGTVTVAYTNTGTAGSEVVTVVGNAISVAIQSGVSTADQVRRAVEAKPEATALVLTEILEGQTATAQTTVGATSLNSDTTITVASTSGFLLPATAEGFDTYIRINDEIIQYTGLTDTTFTGCTREAFVLTDPRARGGQHQVDDEVTSFYRLQGSALDLALKIMMSNGPAYFAEDIEIGSIVEVENVGTVANAVYFQGINVKDKYGLVTGDMVTITGDPNAANNVTDAEISTVIVTQFGSYLVLDDAVTLVESLNTAAVAKFKTQYDVLPDGLGLGGDQVDVPEFERISETFTTSIFDYDYYLTENFTGKEFIDEKLLFPTGAFTLPRKGKISVGYSSPPLAVSTLPRLTSDNTAKPDQNKISRSTNKNFYNNLLFKYNNNVLDSDKFL
;
A
#
# COMPACT_ATOMS: atom_id res chain seq x y z
N MET A 1 14.35 13.43 20.49
CA MET A 1 12.88 13.51 20.42
C MET A 1 12.45 14.71 21.25
N ALA A 2 11.86 15.73 20.64
CA ALA A 2 11.27 16.85 21.38
C ALA A 2 9.81 16.93 20.95
N PHE A 3 8.90 16.50 21.83
CA PHE A 3 7.50 16.88 21.69
C PHE A 3 7.39 18.34 22.12
N THR A 4 6.69 19.16 21.35
CA THR A 4 6.41 20.53 21.75
C THR A 4 5.33 20.47 22.83
N LEU A 5 5.75 20.45 24.08
CA LEU A 5 4.84 20.50 25.22
C LEU A 5 4.24 21.91 25.31
N THR A 6 2.95 21.99 25.63
CA THR A 6 2.31 23.26 26.00
C THR A 6 3.00 23.86 27.22
N THR A 7 2.86 25.18 27.43
CA THR A 7 3.47 25.86 28.58
C THR A 7 3.01 25.25 29.90
N LEU A 8 1.73 24.85 30.02
CA LEU A 8 1.20 24.21 31.21
C LEU A 8 1.76 22.80 31.43
N ALA A 9 1.93 22.00 30.37
CA ALA A 9 2.60 20.70 30.48
C ALA A 9 4.08 20.86 30.87
N GLN A 10 4.77 21.89 30.37
CA GLN A 10 6.15 22.21 30.77
C GLN A 10 6.23 22.61 32.25
N ASP A 11 5.33 23.47 32.71
CA ASP A 11 5.27 23.89 34.12
C ASP A 11 4.96 22.71 35.04
N ALA A 12 4.00 21.86 34.66
CA ALA A 12 3.68 20.63 35.39
C ALA A 12 4.87 19.66 35.44
N ALA A 13 5.62 19.52 34.35
CA ALA A 13 6.83 18.71 34.29
C ALA A 13 7.96 19.22 35.19
N GLN A 14 7.96 20.52 35.53
CA GLN A 14 8.96 21.15 36.41
C GLN A 14 8.59 21.11 37.91
N LYS A 15 7.35 20.71 38.26
CA LYS A 15 6.92 20.59 39.67
C LYS A 15 7.72 19.50 40.42
N THR A 16 7.93 19.70 41.72
CA THR A 16 8.68 18.78 42.60
C THR A 16 7.95 17.44 42.79
N ASN A 17 6.63 17.48 42.95
CA ASN A 17 5.77 16.29 42.97
C ASN A 17 5.12 16.12 41.61
N LYS A 18 5.54 15.11 40.85
CA LYS A 18 5.00 14.78 39.54
C LYS A 18 4.05 13.61 39.70
N LEU A 19 2.76 13.87 39.48
CA LEU A 19 1.74 12.82 39.46
C LEU A 19 1.43 12.53 37.98
N PRO A 20 1.86 11.37 37.44
CA PRO A 20 1.60 11.02 36.06
C PRO A 20 0.13 10.69 35.87
N GLN A 21 -0.40 11.06 34.71
CA GLN A 21 -1.73 10.68 34.25
C GLN A 21 -1.56 9.81 33.00
N LEU A 22 -2.09 8.58 33.04
CA LEU A 22 -2.20 7.75 31.84
C LEU A 22 -3.65 7.83 31.35
N VAL A 23 -3.82 7.93 30.04
CA VAL A 23 -5.13 7.93 29.40
C VAL A 23 -5.12 6.93 28.24
N LEU A 24 -6.16 6.10 28.15
CA LEU A 24 -6.41 5.14 27.08
C LEU A 24 -7.67 5.56 26.31
N GLU A 25 -7.51 5.78 25.01
CA GLU A 25 -8.59 6.01 24.04
C GLU A 25 -8.69 4.78 23.13
N ILE A 26 -9.91 4.27 22.92
CA ILE A 26 -10.18 3.11 22.07
C ILE A 26 -11.10 3.56 20.94
N ASP A 27 -10.74 3.22 19.71
CA ASP A 27 -11.47 3.65 18.53
C ASP A 27 -12.89 3.07 18.45
N GLY A 28 -13.88 3.93 18.22
CA GLY A 28 -15.31 3.61 18.25
C GLY A 28 -15.92 3.45 19.64
N VAL A 29 -15.26 3.96 20.68
CA VAL A 29 -15.77 4.01 22.06
C VAL A 29 -15.65 5.43 22.57
N ASP A 30 -16.77 6.07 22.89
CA ASP A 30 -16.79 7.47 23.35
C ASP A 30 -16.13 7.63 24.73
N THR A 31 -16.15 6.57 25.54
CA THR A 31 -15.62 6.59 26.91
C THR A 31 -14.10 6.56 26.95
N VAL A 32 -13.50 7.52 27.64
CA VAL A 32 -12.05 7.62 27.84
C VAL A 32 -11.64 7.05 29.20
N TYR A 33 -10.59 6.22 29.23
CA TYR A 33 -10.14 5.54 30.45
C TYR A 33 -8.89 6.20 31.03
N GLY A 34 -8.88 6.51 32.32
CA GLY A 34 -7.79 7.24 32.99
C GLY A 34 -7.32 6.61 34.29
N ILE A 35 -6.22 7.16 34.83
CA ILE A 35 -5.79 6.98 36.23
C ILE A 35 -6.31 8.19 37.03
N GLY A 36 -7.53 8.14 37.53
CA GLY A 36 -8.23 9.29 38.11
C GLY A 36 -8.87 10.21 37.07
N THR A 37 -9.39 11.34 37.54
CA THR A 37 -10.17 12.27 36.71
C THR A 37 -9.35 12.98 35.64
N ILE A 38 -9.76 12.83 34.39
CA ILE A 38 -9.28 13.50 33.19
C ILE A 38 -9.98 14.86 33.07
N LYS A 39 -9.22 15.89 32.70
CA LYS A 39 -9.72 17.27 32.57
C LYS A 39 -9.52 17.80 31.15
N LYS A 40 -10.40 18.70 30.69
CA LYS A 40 -10.31 19.47 29.43
C LYS A 40 -10.32 20.97 29.71
N TYR A 41 -9.86 21.80 28.77
CA TYR A 41 -10.01 23.26 28.90
C TYR A 41 -11.48 23.66 28.85
N ILE A 42 -11.91 24.55 29.75
CA ILE A 42 -13.24 25.17 29.72
C ILE A 42 -13.36 26.04 28.47
N ARG A 43 -14.41 25.84 27.67
CA ARG A 43 -14.72 26.65 26.48
C ARG A 43 -16.12 27.24 26.57
N ILE A 44 -16.30 28.39 25.92
CA ILE A 44 -17.62 29.03 25.80
C ILE A 44 -18.50 28.13 24.92
N GLY A 45 -19.60 27.64 25.49
CA GLY A 45 -20.52 26.72 24.81
C GLY A 45 -20.43 25.26 25.28
N ASP A 46 -19.52 24.93 26.20
CA ASP A 46 -19.50 23.59 26.81
C ASP A 46 -20.83 23.28 27.54
N PRO A 47 -21.29 22.02 27.52
CA PRO A 47 -22.44 21.59 28.31
C PRO A 47 -22.19 21.87 29.80
N ASP A 48 -23.24 22.29 30.51
CA ASP A 48 -23.21 22.75 31.90
C ASP A 48 -22.43 24.06 32.19
N LEU A 49 -22.01 24.79 31.15
CA LEU A 49 -21.53 26.16 31.31
C LEU A 49 -22.71 27.14 31.40
N TYR A 50 -23.20 27.41 32.61
CA TYR A 50 -24.28 28.37 32.83
C TYR A 50 -23.76 29.82 32.86
N ILE A 51 -24.42 30.70 32.12
CA ILE A 51 -24.14 32.15 32.18
C ILE A 51 -24.81 32.74 33.42
N GLY A 52 -24.01 32.97 34.48
CA GLY A 52 -24.44 33.52 35.78
C GLY A 52 -23.28 34.18 36.56
N ASP A 53 -23.50 34.50 37.84
CA ASP A 53 -22.53 35.24 38.67
C ASP A 53 -21.26 34.44 39.03
N ASP A 54 -21.27 33.11 38.88
CA ASP A 54 -20.16 32.19 39.13
C ASP A 54 -19.33 31.89 37.86
N TRP A 55 -19.18 32.89 37.00
CA TRP A 55 -18.43 32.79 35.75
C TRP A 55 -16.93 32.52 35.98
N VAL A 56 -16.46 31.32 35.62
CA VAL A 56 -15.03 31.00 35.54
C VAL A 56 -14.64 30.89 34.06
N ILE A 57 -14.20 32.01 33.49
CA ILE A 57 -13.56 32.01 32.16
C ILE A 57 -12.09 31.62 32.34
N GLY A 58 -11.72 30.50 31.72
CA GLY A 58 -10.38 29.93 31.82
C GLY A 58 -10.24 29.01 33.01
N GLY A 59 -9.69 27.82 32.76
CA GLY A 59 -9.58 26.75 33.75
C GLY A 59 -9.75 25.38 33.12
N LEU A 60 -9.90 24.37 33.96
CA LEU A 60 -10.05 22.98 33.55
C LEU A 60 -11.42 22.45 34.04
N ASN A 61 -12.18 21.83 33.14
CA ASN A 61 -13.40 21.06 33.46
C ASN A 61 -13.10 19.57 33.35
N GLU A 62 -13.95 18.72 33.93
CA GLU A 62 -13.86 17.28 33.72
C GLU A 62 -14.26 16.93 32.27
N VAL A 63 -13.63 15.90 31.70
CA VAL A 63 -14.05 15.33 30.41
C VAL A 63 -15.36 14.57 30.63
N ASP A 64 -16.32 14.75 29.72
CA ASP A 64 -17.58 14.01 29.72
C ASP A 64 -17.32 12.54 29.36
N ASP A 65 -18.08 11.60 29.92
CA ASP A 65 -17.94 10.16 29.67
C ASP A 65 -16.51 9.62 29.88
N GLN A 66 -16.02 9.71 31.12
CA GLN A 66 -14.72 9.15 31.52
C GLN A 66 -14.85 8.07 32.60
N LEU A 67 -13.90 7.13 32.62
CA LEU A 67 -13.81 6.07 33.64
C LEU A 67 -12.41 6.00 34.26
N ASP A 68 -12.34 6.21 35.58
CA ASP A 68 -11.16 5.89 36.38
C ASP A 68 -11.09 4.37 36.58
N SER A 69 -10.28 3.72 35.75
CA SER A 69 -10.20 2.25 35.70
C SER A 69 -8.78 1.73 35.48
N ILE A 70 -7.82 2.58 35.10
CA ILE A 70 -6.47 2.10 34.82
C ILE A 70 -5.73 1.79 36.13
N SER A 71 -5.24 0.56 36.28
CA SER A 71 -4.35 0.16 37.36
C SER A 71 -2.91 0.03 36.90
N LEU A 72 -1.99 0.67 37.63
CA LEU A 72 -0.55 0.61 37.35
C LEU A 72 0.08 -0.73 37.75
N ASP A 73 -0.50 -1.46 38.70
CA ASP A 73 0.09 -2.69 39.26
C ASP A 73 0.06 -3.88 38.26
N GLY A 74 -0.78 -3.80 37.24
CA GLY A 74 -0.84 -4.78 36.13
C GLY A 74 -0.49 -4.20 34.76
N SER A 75 -0.10 -2.92 34.70
CA SER A 75 0.23 -2.25 33.44
C SER A 75 1.74 -2.29 33.17
N THR A 76 2.13 -2.25 31.89
CA THR A 76 3.54 -2.24 31.50
C THR A 76 4.20 -0.93 31.92
N THR A 77 5.20 -1.01 32.79
CA THR A 77 5.96 0.16 33.29
C THR A 77 7.29 0.38 32.57
N THR A 78 7.73 -0.60 31.77
CA THR A 78 8.97 -0.53 30.98
C THR A 78 8.75 -1.02 29.57
N ILE A 79 8.98 -0.16 28.58
CA ILE A 79 9.00 -0.53 27.17
C ILE A 79 10.47 -0.76 26.78
N THR A 80 10.86 -2.00 26.54
CA THR A 80 12.20 -2.34 26.06
C THR A 80 12.17 -2.51 24.55
N GLN A 81 13.12 -1.86 23.87
CA GLN A 81 13.28 -1.97 22.42
C GLN A 81 14.71 -2.38 22.11
N GLN A 82 14.86 -3.46 21.35
CA GLN A 82 16.15 -3.85 20.81
C GLN A 82 16.21 -3.45 19.33
N LEU A 83 17.17 -2.59 18.99
CA LEU A 83 17.49 -2.24 17.61
C LEU A 83 18.65 -3.11 17.13
N LEU A 84 18.40 -3.91 16.10
CA LEU A 84 19.42 -4.72 15.43
C LEU A 84 19.67 -4.17 14.03
N GLN A 85 20.32 -3.00 13.97
CA GLN A 85 20.62 -2.28 12.73
C GLN A 85 21.51 -3.11 11.78
N ASP A 86 22.47 -3.86 12.32
CA ASP A 86 23.41 -4.68 11.54
C ASP A 86 22.78 -5.92 10.88
N LYS A 87 21.52 -6.26 11.22
CA LYS A 87 20.82 -7.45 10.69
C LYS A 87 19.64 -7.13 9.78
N GLY A 88 19.49 -5.87 9.36
CA GLY A 88 18.41 -5.49 8.44
C GLY A 88 17.01 -5.60 9.02
N GLY A 89 16.86 -5.44 10.35
CA GLY A 89 15.55 -5.32 10.97
C GLY A 89 15.08 -6.58 11.69
N THR A 90 15.37 -6.66 12.98
CA THR A 90 14.43 -7.28 13.92
C THR A 90 14.21 -6.28 15.03
N SER A 91 13.28 -5.35 14.84
CA SER A 91 12.67 -4.67 15.97
C SER A 91 11.91 -5.72 16.77
N SER A 92 12.16 -5.77 18.08
CA SER A 92 11.23 -6.43 18.99
C SER A 92 9.91 -5.68 18.90
N VAL A 93 8.81 -6.35 18.52
CA VAL A 93 7.47 -5.76 18.55
C VAL A 93 7.23 -5.32 19.99
N SER A 94 7.21 -4.02 20.22
CA SER A 94 6.82 -3.48 21.51
C SER A 94 5.30 -3.67 21.64
N SER A 95 4.87 -4.16 22.80
CA SER A 95 3.47 -4.10 23.21
C SER A 95 3.38 -3.42 24.55
N VAL A 96 2.22 -2.83 24.83
CA VAL A 96 1.91 -2.21 26.11
C VAL A 96 0.68 -2.92 26.66
N GLN A 97 0.84 -3.55 27.82
CA GLN A 97 -0.28 -4.11 28.56
C GLN A 97 -0.88 -3.02 29.44
N ILE A 98 -2.19 -2.85 29.36
CA ILE A 98 -2.96 -1.93 30.19
C ILE A 98 -3.95 -2.75 31.00
N SER A 99 -3.81 -2.69 32.32
CA SER A 99 -4.72 -3.35 33.26
C SER A 99 -5.85 -2.40 33.63
N LEU A 100 -7.08 -2.82 33.37
CA LEU A 100 -8.30 -2.11 33.69
C LEU A 100 -9.00 -2.81 34.87
N VAL A 101 -9.34 -2.04 35.89
CA VAL A 101 -10.16 -2.45 37.03
C VAL A 101 -11.61 -2.32 36.61
N ASP A 102 -12.33 -3.43 36.68
CA ASP A 102 -13.74 -3.44 36.32
C ASP A 102 -14.59 -2.84 37.44
N SER A 103 -14.99 -1.58 37.27
CA SER A 103 -15.97 -0.92 38.13
C SER A 103 -17.36 -1.06 37.51
N ALA A 104 -18.31 -1.61 38.28
CA ALA A 104 -19.71 -1.76 37.88
C ALA A 104 -19.96 -2.53 36.56
N ASN A 105 -19.10 -3.51 36.22
CA ASN A 105 -19.14 -4.29 34.96
C ASN A 105 -18.95 -3.46 33.68
N GLY A 106 -18.49 -2.19 33.78
CA GLY A 106 -18.31 -1.33 32.61
C GLY A 106 -17.28 -1.88 31.63
N ILE A 107 -16.16 -2.39 32.14
CA ILE A 107 -15.08 -2.93 31.29
C ILE A 107 -15.46 -4.32 30.79
N THR A 108 -16.18 -5.13 31.58
CA THR A 108 -16.72 -6.41 31.11
C THR A 108 -17.68 -6.24 29.93
N ARG A 109 -18.51 -5.19 29.93
CA ARG A 109 -19.41 -4.88 28.80
C ARG A 109 -18.65 -4.41 27.57
N LEU A 110 -17.56 -3.66 27.75
CA LEU A 110 -16.69 -3.22 26.66
C LEU A 110 -16.07 -4.41 25.89
N ILE A 111 -15.56 -5.42 26.61
CA ILE A 111 -14.91 -6.58 25.98
C ILE A 111 -15.89 -7.64 25.46
N THR A 112 -17.18 -7.53 25.80
CA THR A 112 -18.20 -8.49 25.37
C THR A 112 -18.62 -8.16 23.92
N PRO A 113 -18.41 -9.06 22.94
CA PRO A 113 -18.76 -8.81 21.56
C PRO A 113 -20.26 -8.47 21.39
N GLY A 114 -20.54 -7.33 20.76
CA GLY A 114 -21.89 -6.89 20.41
C GLY A 114 -22.65 -6.08 21.47
N GLU A 115 -22.07 -5.83 22.66
CA GLU A 115 -22.67 -4.95 23.69
C GLU A 115 -22.38 -3.47 23.41
N VAL A 116 -21.10 -3.09 23.49
CA VAL A 116 -20.64 -1.71 23.23
C VAL A 116 -20.05 -1.61 21.82
N VAL A 117 -19.19 -2.55 21.48
CA VAL A 117 -18.56 -2.67 20.16
C VAL A 117 -18.78 -4.08 19.61
N ALA A 118 -18.79 -4.23 18.28
CA ALA A 118 -18.95 -5.54 17.64
C ALA A 118 -17.87 -6.54 18.08
N ASP A 119 -16.61 -6.10 18.12
CA ASP A 119 -15.47 -6.79 18.72
C ASP A 119 -14.45 -5.73 19.17
N ILE A 120 -13.75 -6.00 20.26
CA ILE A 120 -12.66 -5.17 20.79
C ILE A 120 -11.31 -5.55 20.18
N LEU A 121 -11.16 -6.80 19.75
CA LEU A 121 -9.94 -7.28 19.08
C LEU A 121 -9.80 -6.63 17.71
N GLY A 122 -8.57 -6.27 17.34
CA GLY A 122 -8.30 -5.59 16.08
C GLY A 122 -8.63 -4.09 16.08
N ARG A 123 -9.25 -3.55 17.14
CA ARG A 123 -9.49 -2.11 17.27
C ARG A 123 -8.24 -1.35 17.62
N LYS A 124 -8.19 -0.10 17.15
CA LYS A 124 -7.10 0.83 17.45
C LYS A 124 -7.22 1.31 18.89
N ALA A 125 -6.08 1.43 19.56
CA ALA A 125 -5.98 1.99 20.89
C ALA A 125 -4.79 2.94 20.98
N THR A 126 -5.00 4.10 21.61
CA THR A 126 -3.98 5.12 21.81
C THR A 126 -3.77 5.38 23.28
N VAL A 127 -2.51 5.34 23.69
CA VAL A 127 -2.07 5.55 25.06
C VAL A 127 -1.37 6.89 25.16
N TYR A 128 -1.94 7.74 25.99
CA TYR A 128 -1.46 9.09 26.27
C TYR A 128 -0.82 9.12 27.66
N LEU A 129 0.26 9.89 27.79
CA LEU A 129 0.91 10.19 29.05
C LEU A 129 0.91 11.71 29.25
N GLY A 130 0.44 12.13 30.40
CA GLY A 130 0.45 13.52 30.83
C GLY A 130 0.69 13.63 32.32
N PHE A 131 0.29 14.77 32.88
CA PHE A 131 0.30 15.01 34.31
C PHE A 131 -1.12 15.22 34.82
N GLN A 132 -1.36 14.92 36.09
CA GLN A 132 -2.60 15.31 36.74
C GLN A 132 -2.75 16.84 36.73
N ASP A 133 -4.00 17.30 36.65
CA ASP A 133 -4.35 18.73 36.54
C ASP A 133 -3.84 19.43 35.27
N THR A 134 -3.70 18.69 34.17
CA THR A 134 -3.47 19.25 32.83
C THR A 134 -4.61 18.86 31.89
N ALA A 135 -4.77 19.58 30.78
CA ALA A 135 -5.88 19.37 29.85
C ALA A 135 -5.59 18.26 28.84
N TYR A 136 -6.46 17.26 28.78
CA TYR A 136 -6.54 16.29 27.70
C TYR A 136 -7.44 16.81 26.57
N PRO A 137 -7.09 16.56 25.30
CA PRO A 137 -5.87 15.91 24.82
C PRO A 137 -4.64 16.83 24.65
N GLN A 138 -4.77 18.15 24.83
CA GLN A 138 -3.77 19.12 24.37
C GLN A 138 -2.42 19.09 25.12
N ASP A 139 -2.43 18.77 26.41
CA ASP A 139 -1.24 18.76 27.27
C ASP A 139 -0.60 17.35 27.38
N PHE A 140 -1.17 16.35 26.70
CA PHE A 140 -0.75 14.96 26.77
C PHE A 140 0.13 14.59 25.57
N ILE A 141 1.10 13.70 25.80
CA ILE A 141 1.90 13.11 24.72
C ILE A 141 1.42 11.69 24.43
N VAL A 142 1.36 11.33 23.15
CA VAL A 142 1.13 9.94 22.74
C VAL A 142 2.40 9.15 22.99
N ILE A 143 2.33 8.14 23.86
CA ILE A 143 3.46 7.25 24.14
C ILE A 143 3.40 5.97 23.31
N PHE A 144 2.20 5.53 22.96
CA PHE A 144 1.98 4.29 22.22
C PHE A 144 0.67 4.36 21.46
N THR A 145 0.70 3.98 20.19
CA THR A 145 -0.49 3.77 19.36
C THR A 145 -0.38 2.37 18.78
N GLY A 146 -1.47 1.63 18.78
CA GLY A 146 -1.44 0.26 18.32
C GLY A 146 -2.81 -0.34 18.13
N VAL A 147 -2.82 -1.65 18.02
CA VAL A 147 -4.03 -2.46 17.85
C VAL A 147 -4.15 -3.41 19.03
N ILE A 148 -5.36 -3.59 19.55
CA ILE A 148 -5.63 -4.56 20.60
C ILE A 148 -5.54 -5.96 19.98
N ASP A 149 -4.51 -6.73 20.35
CA ASP A 149 -4.26 -8.07 19.81
C ASP A 149 -4.70 -9.19 20.76
N GLU A 150 -4.69 -8.93 22.07
CA GLU A 150 -5.06 -9.88 23.10
C GLU A 150 -5.82 -9.20 24.24
N VAL A 151 -6.84 -9.89 24.74
CA VAL A 151 -7.59 -9.50 25.94
C VAL A 151 -7.57 -10.67 26.92
N VAL A 152 -7.07 -10.40 28.14
CA VAL A 152 -7.05 -11.38 29.23
C VAL A 152 -8.02 -10.94 30.32
N ALA A 153 -9.11 -11.68 30.49
CA ALA A 153 -10.09 -11.44 31.53
C ALA A 153 -9.73 -12.20 32.82
N GLY A 154 -9.54 -11.48 33.92
CA GLY A 154 -9.27 -12.03 35.25
C GLY A 154 -9.89 -11.18 36.36
N ALA A 155 -9.19 -11.02 37.49
CA ALA A 155 -9.60 -10.08 38.55
C ALA A 155 -9.52 -8.61 38.10
N SER A 156 -8.62 -8.33 37.16
CA SER A 156 -8.61 -7.15 36.30
C SER A 156 -8.62 -7.62 34.84
N ILE A 157 -9.04 -6.75 33.93
CA ILE A 157 -9.06 -7.01 32.50
C ILE A 157 -7.79 -6.39 31.90
N ILE A 158 -6.96 -7.21 31.26
CA ILE A 158 -5.70 -6.74 30.66
C ILE A 158 -5.90 -6.67 29.16
N LEU A 159 -5.70 -5.47 28.61
CA LEU A 159 -5.64 -5.23 27.17
C LEU A 159 -4.18 -5.17 26.75
N ASN A 160 -3.76 -6.06 25.84
CA ASN A 160 -2.47 -5.94 25.20
C ASN A 160 -2.62 -5.10 23.93
N VAL A 161 -1.91 -3.98 23.87
CA VAL A 161 -1.87 -3.11 22.69
C VAL A 161 -0.56 -3.37 21.97
N ALA A 162 -0.62 -3.98 20.80
CA ALA A 162 0.54 -4.29 19.97
C ALA A 162 0.87 -3.17 18.98
N HIS A 163 2.16 -2.96 18.73
CA HIS A 163 2.61 -1.95 17.76
C HIS A 163 2.12 -2.31 16.34
N PRO A 164 1.80 -1.33 15.47
CA PRO A 164 1.35 -1.58 14.10
C PRO A 164 2.32 -2.42 13.25
N GLU A 165 3.59 -2.52 13.65
CA GLU A 165 4.56 -3.45 13.03
C GLU A 165 4.09 -4.91 13.01
N ALA A 166 3.19 -5.32 13.91
CA ALA A 166 2.61 -6.66 13.89
C ALA A 166 1.90 -6.96 12.55
N LYS A 167 1.26 -5.97 11.93
CA LYS A 167 0.58 -6.12 10.62
C LYS A 167 1.53 -6.43 9.48
N LYS A 168 2.82 -6.06 9.57
CA LYS A 168 3.84 -6.41 8.55
C LYS A 168 4.07 -7.91 8.42
N ARG A 169 3.59 -8.73 9.35
CA ARG A 169 3.69 -10.19 9.26
C ARG A 169 2.70 -10.82 8.28
N ALA A 170 1.73 -10.05 7.78
CA ALA A 170 0.85 -10.50 6.73
C ALA A 170 1.63 -10.80 5.44
N GLU A 171 1.16 -11.78 4.69
CA GLU A 171 1.64 -12.07 3.33
C GLU A 171 1.08 -11.03 2.37
N ILE A 172 1.90 -10.64 1.40
CA ILE A 172 1.54 -9.69 0.33
C ILE A 172 1.83 -10.33 -1.02
N PHE A 173 1.06 -9.95 -2.04
CA PHE A 173 1.20 -10.39 -3.43
C PHE A 173 1.19 -11.92 -3.58
N GLN A 174 0.21 -12.58 -2.95
CA GLN A 174 0.10 -14.04 -2.99
C GLN A 174 0.01 -14.55 -4.45
N PRO A 175 0.80 -15.58 -4.82
CA PRO A 175 0.75 -16.15 -6.14
C PRO A 175 -0.55 -16.95 -6.31
N MET A 176 -1.24 -16.67 -7.39
CA MET A 176 -2.48 -17.35 -7.76
C MET A 176 -2.24 -18.29 -8.93
N SER A 177 -2.98 -19.39 -8.96
CA SER A 177 -3.01 -20.28 -10.12
C SER A 177 -4.44 -20.64 -10.51
N THR A 178 -4.63 -20.87 -11.80
CA THR A 178 -5.89 -21.27 -12.44
C THR A 178 -5.58 -22.09 -13.68
N VAL A 179 -6.59 -22.53 -14.42
CA VAL A 179 -6.42 -23.34 -15.63
C VAL A 179 -7.16 -22.72 -16.81
N LEU A 180 -6.62 -22.92 -18.02
CA LEU A 180 -7.30 -22.53 -19.25
C LEU A 180 -8.57 -23.34 -19.47
N THR A 181 -9.66 -22.67 -19.83
CA THR A 181 -10.92 -23.30 -20.23
C THR A 181 -11.16 -23.27 -21.74
N ALA A 182 -10.31 -22.54 -22.48
CA ALA A 182 -10.25 -22.51 -23.93
C ALA A 182 -8.80 -22.49 -24.39
N ASN A 183 -8.54 -23.01 -25.60
CA ASN A 183 -7.23 -22.87 -26.24
C ASN A 183 -6.87 -21.39 -26.41
N ALA A 184 -5.59 -21.05 -26.24
CA ALA A 184 -5.09 -19.69 -26.48
C ALA A 184 -4.17 -19.68 -27.71
N ASP A 185 -4.68 -19.13 -28.81
CA ASP A 185 -4.03 -19.08 -30.11
C ASP A 185 -3.00 -17.95 -30.21
N PHE A 186 -1.89 -18.25 -30.88
CA PHE A 186 -0.77 -17.34 -31.04
C PHE A 186 -0.31 -17.25 -32.49
N LYS A 187 -0.44 -16.04 -33.08
CA LYS A 187 -0.10 -15.74 -34.48
C LYS A 187 -0.57 -16.84 -35.44
N SER A 188 -1.79 -17.33 -35.23
CA SER A 188 -2.37 -18.46 -35.95
C SER A 188 -3.83 -18.24 -36.23
N GLU A 189 -4.32 -18.80 -37.33
CA GLU A 189 -5.73 -18.76 -37.71
C GLU A 189 -6.09 -20.00 -38.53
N THR A 190 -7.34 -20.44 -38.42
CA THR A 190 -7.87 -21.54 -39.23
C THR A 190 -8.64 -20.98 -40.41
N ILE A 191 -8.09 -21.14 -41.61
CA ILE A 191 -8.74 -20.71 -42.86
C ILE A 191 -9.37 -21.95 -43.48
N GLN A 192 -10.70 -22.06 -43.37
CA GLN A 192 -11.48 -23.22 -43.81
C GLN A 192 -10.96 -24.53 -43.20
N SER A 193 -10.21 -25.33 -43.94
CA SER A 193 -9.75 -26.65 -43.52
C SER A 193 -8.27 -26.69 -43.10
N ILE A 194 -7.56 -25.57 -43.20
CA ILE A 194 -6.11 -25.49 -42.98
C ILE A 194 -5.84 -24.47 -41.87
N ARG A 195 -5.14 -24.91 -40.83
CA ARG A 195 -4.59 -24.04 -39.79
C ARG A 195 -3.23 -23.51 -40.24
N TYR A 196 -3.08 -22.20 -40.19
CA TYR A 196 -1.83 -21.50 -40.46
C TYR A 196 -1.28 -20.98 -39.14
N GLN A 197 0.00 -21.22 -38.88
CA GLN A 197 0.71 -20.69 -37.72
C GLN A 197 1.97 -19.98 -38.19
N THR A 198 2.17 -18.75 -37.74
CA THR A 198 3.39 -18.00 -38.06
C THR A 198 4.61 -18.67 -37.45
N ARG A 199 5.70 -18.80 -38.21
CA ARG A 199 6.96 -19.35 -37.71
C ARG A 199 7.62 -18.42 -36.70
N ARG A 200 8.37 -19.03 -35.79
CA ARG A 200 9.18 -18.33 -34.78
C ARG A 200 10.17 -17.38 -35.46
N GLY A 201 10.12 -16.09 -35.07
CA GLY A 201 11.08 -15.06 -35.52
C GLY A 201 10.61 -14.19 -36.69
N VAL A 202 9.42 -14.42 -37.24
CA VAL A 202 8.82 -13.52 -38.23
C VAL A 202 8.38 -12.23 -37.53
N ALA A 203 8.90 -11.09 -37.99
CA ALA A 203 8.50 -9.77 -37.52
C ALA A 203 7.27 -9.28 -38.29
N GLY A 204 6.27 -8.77 -37.58
CA GLY A 204 5.02 -8.27 -38.15
C GLY A 204 3.95 -9.34 -38.37
N THR A 205 2.77 -8.90 -38.80
CA THR A 205 1.61 -9.78 -39.02
C THR A 205 1.68 -10.45 -40.38
N VAL A 206 1.51 -11.78 -40.41
CA VAL A 206 1.37 -12.54 -41.66
C VAL A 206 -0.09 -12.57 -42.08
N THR A 207 -0.32 -12.43 -43.38
CA THR A 207 -1.68 -12.55 -43.96
C THR A 207 -1.71 -13.66 -44.99
N VAL A 208 -2.83 -14.37 -45.08
CA VAL A 208 -3.06 -15.44 -46.05
C VAL A 208 -4.37 -15.17 -46.79
N ALA A 209 -4.34 -15.24 -48.13
CA ALA A 209 -5.50 -15.05 -48.99
C ALA A 209 -5.60 -16.17 -50.04
N TYR A 210 -6.83 -16.55 -50.39
CA TYR A 210 -7.11 -17.48 -51.49
C TYR A 210 -7.80 -16.76 -52.65
N THR A 211 -7.17 -16.75 -53.82
CA THR A 211 -7.65 -16.02 -55.00
C THR A 211 -8.11 -16.97 -56.10
N ASN A 212 -9.18 -16.62 -56.82
CA ASN A 212 -9.75 -17.47 -57.89
C ASN A 212 -9.06 -17.27 -59.24
N THR A 213 -7.74 -17.45 -59.28
CA THR A 213 -6.94 -17.32 -60.51
C THR A 213 -6.12 -18.57 -60.82
N GLY A 214 -6.23 -19.61 -59.98
CA GLY A 214 -5.50 -20.87 -60.11
C GLY A 214 -6.30 -21.98 -60.78
N THR A 215 -5.63 -23.12 -60.99
CA THR A 215 -6.24 -24.36 -61.48
C THR A 215 -6.02 -25.46 -60.44
N ALA A 216 -7.03 -26.28 -60.16
CA ALA A 216 -6.94 -27.32 -59.14
C ALA A 216 -5.79 -28.32 -59.42
N GLY A 217 -4.98 -28.61 -58.40
CA GLY A 217 -3.78 -29.45 -58.51
C GLY A 217 -2.56 -28.73 -59.12
N SER A 218 -2.67 -27.42 -59.34
CA SER A 218 -1.58 -26.54 -59.79
C SER A 218 -1.73 -25.16 -59.15
N GLU A 219 -1.97 -25.16 -57.84
CA GLU A 219 -2.09 -23.95 -57.03
C GLU A 219 -0.77 -23.18 -57.04
N VAL A 220 -0.85 -21.86 -57.23
CA VAL A 220 0.33 -20.98 -57.32
C VAL A 220 0.41 -20.11 -56.08
N VAL A 221 1.53 -20.16 -55.37
CA VAL A 221 1.76 -19.36 -54.16
C VAL A 221 2.66 -18.16 -54.46
N THR A 222 2.16 -16.97 -54.18
CA THR A 222 2.91 -15.71 -54.27
C THR A 222 3.11 -15.15 -52.87
N VAL A 223 4.34 -14.76 -52.54
CA VAL A 223 4.69 -14.13 -51.26
C VAL A 223 5.24 -12.74 -51.53
N VAL A 224 4.65 -11.71 -50.91
CA VAL A 224 5.13 -10.32 -50.99
C VAL A 224 5.23 -9.78 -49.57
N GLY A 225 6.44 -9.58 -49.07
CA GLY A 225 6.66 -9.28 -47.64
C GLY A 225 6.08 -10.40 -46.77
N ASN A 226 5.16 -10.05 -45.87
CA ASN A 226 4.45 -11.01 -45.01
C ASN A 226 3.08 -11.45 -45.55
N ALA A 227 2.74 -11.10 -46.79
CA ALA A 227 1.47 -11.49 -47.41
C ALA A 227 1.65 -12.72 -48.29
N ILE A 228 0.89 -13.79 -47.99
CA ILE A 228 0.84 -15.03 -48.75
C ILE A 228 -0.48 -15.05 -49.54
N SER A 229 -0.40 -15.13 -50.86
CA SER A 229 -1.55 -15.30 -51.74
C SER A 229 -1.47 -16.63 -52.46
N VAL A 230 -2.49 -17.47 -52.30
CA VAL A 230 -2.60 -18.77 -52.98
C VAL A 230 -3.66 -18.67 -54.06
N ALA A 231 -3.25 -18.80 -55.32
CA ALA A 231 -4.16 -18.89 -56.45
C ALA A 231 -4.72 -20.31 -56.54
N ILE A 232 -6.02 -20.44 -56.34
CA ILE A 232 -6.77 -21.70 -56.33
C ILE A 232 -7.85 -21.70 -57.42
N GLN A 233 -8.40 -22.88 -57.71
CA GLN A 233 -9.69 -22.99 -58.38
C GLN A 233 -10.79 -23.12 -57.31
N SER A 234 -11.56 -22.05 -57.13
CA SER A 234 -12.55 -21.97 -56.05
C SER A 234 -13.58 -23.11 -56.14
N GLY A 235 -13.77 -23.82 -55.03
CA GLY A 235 -14.68 -24.95 -54.92
C GLY A 235 -14.17 -26.25 -55.52
N VAL A 236 -12.90 -26.31 -55.99
CA VAL A 236 -12.31 -27.50 -56.59
C VAL A 236 -10.95 -27.86 -55.97
N SER A 237 -10.06 -26.89 -55.77
CA SER A 237 -8.78 -27.11 -55.09
C SER A 237 -9.01 -27.66 -53.69
N THR A 238 -8.39 -28.78 -53.33
CA THR A 238 -8.56 -29.41 -52.01
C THR A 238 -7.60 -28.85 -50.97
N ALA A 239 -7.90 -29.06 -49.69
CA ALA A 239 -7.03 -28.64 -48.58
C ALA A 239 -5.59 -29.19 -48.72
N ASP A 240 -5.43 -30.45 -49.13
CA ASP A 240 -4.10 -31.03 -49.35
C ASP A 240 -3.35 -30.40 -50.52
N GLN A 241 -4.05 -30.07 -51.61
CA GLN A 241 -3.45 -29.38 -52.75
C GLN A 241 -2.94 -27.98 -52.37
N VAL A 242 -3.76 -27.20 -51.65
CA VAL A 242 -3.38 -25.88 -51.14
C VAL A 242 -2.21 -25.96 -50.17
N ARG A 243 -2.25 -26.89 -49.20
CA ARG A 243 -1.15 -27.08 -48.24
C ARG A 243 0.16 -27.43 -48.94
N ARG A 244 0.14 -28.41 -49.85
CA ARG A 244 1.35 -28.81 -50.58
C ARG A 244 1.93 -27.67 -51.40
N ALA A 245 1.10 -26.84 -52.01
CA ALA A 245 1.57 -25.67 -52.76
C ALA A 245 2.24 -24.63 -51.85
N VAL A 246 1.71 -24.40 -50.64
CA VAL A 246 2.33 -23.53 -49.63
C VAL A 246 3.64 -24.13 -49.12
N GLU A 247 3.66 -25.42 -48.79
CA GLU A 247 4.86 -26.13 -48.32
C GLU A 247 5.95 -26.23 -49.39
N ALA A 248 5.58 -26.27 -50.67
CA ALA A 248 6.52 -26.29 -51.79
C ALA A 248 7.22 -24.94 -52.02
N LYS A 249 6.72 -23.84 -51.44
CA LYS A 249 7.28 -22.50 -51.59
C LYS A 249 8.19 -22.15 -50.39
N PRO A 250 9.53 -22.01 -50.58
CA PRO A 250 10.45 -21.71 -49.48
C PRO A 250 10.15 -20.39 -48.76
N GLU A 251 9.73 -19.37 -49.51
CA GLU A 251 9.34 -18.06 -48.96
C GLU A 251 8.12 -18.17 -48.04
N ALA A 252 7.15 -19.03 -48.37
CA ALA A 252 5.96 -19.22 -47.55
C ALA A 252 6.27 -20.07 -46.31
N THR A 253 7.05 -21.15 -46.47
CA THR A 253 7.48 -21.99 -45.34
C THR A 253 8.46 -21.30 -44.40
N ALA A 254 9.13 -20.22 -44.82
CA ALA A 254 9.87 -19.34 -43.91
C ALA A 254 8.94 -18.52 -43.00
N LEU A 255 7.72 -18.22 -43.46
CA LEU A 255 6.75 -17.41 -42.74
C LEU A 255 5.76 -18.22 -41.90
N VAL A 256 5.29 -19.37 -42.39
CA VAL A 256 4.21 -20.15 -41.76
C VAL A 256 4.47 -21.66 -41.71
N LEU A 257 3.83 -22.30 -40.74
CA LEU A 257 3.56 -23.73 -40.67
C LEU A 257 2.08 -23.96 -41.00
N THR A 258 1.78 -25.09 -41.64
CA THR A 258 0.44 -25.43 -42.07
C THR A 258 0.04 -26.82 -41.61
N GLU A 259 -1.17 -26.95 -41.10
CA GLU A 259 -1.76 -28.22 -40.66
C GLU A 259 -3.19 -28.34 -41.22
N ILE A 260 -3.56 -29.53 -41.70
CA ILE A 260 -4.96 -29.79 -42.13
C ILE A 260 -5.73 -30.31 -40.93
N LEU A 261 -6.92 -29.77 -40.69
CA LEU A 261 -7.82 -30.29 -39.67
C LEU A 261 -8.18 -31.77 -39.94
N GLU A 262 -8.35 -32.54 -38.86
CA GLU A 262 -8.63 -33.97 -38.96
C GLU A 262 -9.86 -34.26 -39.85
N GLY A 263 -9.71 -35.20 -40.80
CA GLY A 263 -10.76 -35.59 -41.74
C GLY A 263 -11.03 -34.61 -42.89
N GLN A 264 -10.31 -33.49 -43.01
CA GLN A 264 -10.60 -32.44 -43.99
C GLN A 264 -9.68 -32.43 -45.24
N THR A 265 -8.87 -33.47 -45.43
CA THR A 265 -7.84 -33.54 -46.49
C THR A 265 -8.38 -33.30 -47.91
N ALA A 266 -9.58 -33.82 -48.22
CA ALA A 266 -10.21 -33.72 -49.53
C ALA A 266 -11.22 -32.57 -49.65
N THR A 267 -11.38 -31.76 -48.60
CA THR A 267 -12.38 -30.69 -48.57
C THR A 267 -11.99 -29.60 -49.57
N ALA A 268 -12.92 -29.26 -50.46
CA ALA A 268 -12.72 -28.23 -51.46
C ALA A 268 -12.66 -26.84 -50.80
N GLN A 269 -11.65 -26.06 -51.15
CA GLN A 269 -11.42 -24.72 -50.63
C GLN A 269 -12.05 -23.67 -51.57
N THR A 270 -12.57 -22.60 -50.99
CA THR A 270 -13.14 -21.46 -51.71
C THR A 270 -12.28 -20.21 -51.53
N THR A 271 -12.51 -19.17 -52.33
CA THR A 271 -11.79 -17.90 -52.16
C THR A 271 -12.02 -17.28 -50.78
N VAL A 272 -10.95 -16.71 -50.22
CA VAL A 272 -10.96 -16.00 -48.95
C VAL A 272 -10.14 -14.73 -49.13
N GLY A 273 -10.65 -13.61 -48.61
CA GLY A 273 -9.88 -12.37 -48.51
C GLY A 273 -8.63 -12.56 -47.64
N ALA A 274 -7.75 -11.55 -47.64
CA ALA A 274 -6.58 -11.57 -46.77
C ALA A 274 -7.01 -11.69 -45.30
N THR A 275 -6.61 -12.80 -44.67
CA THR A 275 -6.88 -13.11 -43.27
C THR A 275 -5.58 -12.98 -42.49
N SER A 276 -5.58 -12.17 -41.43
CA SER A 276 -4.42 -11.94 -40.58
C SER A 276 -4.26 -13.06 -39.56
N LEU A 277 -3.04 -13.57 -39.40
CA LEU A 277 -2.70 -14.52 -38.34
C LEU A 277 -2.44 -13.74 -37.04
N ASN A 278 -3.49 -13.54 -36.25
CA ASN A 278 -3.44 -12.75 -35.02
C ASN A 278 -3.15 -13.64 -33.81
N SER A 279 -2.92 -12.99 -32.67
CA SER A 279 -2.85 -13.63 -31.38
C SER A 279 -4.06 -13.25 -30.56
N ASP A 280 -4.48 -14.14 -29.67
CA ASP A 280 -5.57 -13.85 -28.75
C ASP A 280 -5.20 -12.70 -27.81
N THR A 281 -6.11 -11.74 -27.70
CA THR A 281 -6.03 -10.59 -26.78
C THR A 281 -6.88 -10.78 -25.54
N THR A 282 -7.51 -11.96 -25.42
CA THR A 282 -8.31 -12.39 -24.27
C THR A 282 -8.00 -13.84 -23.96
N ILE A 283 -7.77 -14.16 -22.69
CA ILE A 283 -7.42 -15.51 -22.24
C ILE A 283 -8.49 -15.99 -21.26
N THR A 284 -9.21 -17.06 -21.60
CA THR A 284 -10.32 -17.58 -20.79
C THR A 284 -9.82 -18.65 -19.83
N VAL A 285 -10.18 -18.50 -18.55
CA VAL A 285 -9.76 -19.37 -17.45
C VAL A 285 -10.94 -19.81 -16.60
N ALA A 286 -10.71 -20.77 -15.71
CA ALA A 286 -11.74 -21.28 -14.81
C ALA A 286 -12.21 -20.23 -13.79
N SER A 287 -11.29 -19.41 -13.29
CA SER A 287 -11.56 -18.28 -12.39
C SER A 287 -10.39 -17.31 -12.38
N THR A 288 -10.66 -16.02 -12.28
CA THR A 288 -9.67 -14.95 -12.03
C THR A 288 -9.69 -14.45 -10.58
N SER A 289 -10.43 -15.11 -9.68
CA SER A 289 -10.48 -14.70 -8.28
C SER A 289 -9.08 -14.66 -7.66
N GLY A 290 -8.76 -13.56 -6.96
CA GLY A 290 -7.47 -13.33 -6.31
C GLY A 290 -6.36 -12.80 -7.22
N PHE A 291 -6.56 -12.75 -8.55
CA PHE A 291 -5.64 -12.05 -9.43
C PHE A 291 -5.80 -10.53 -9.28
N LEU A 292 -4.69 -9.80 -9.34
CA LEU A 292 -4.64 -8.36 -9.11
C LEU A 292 -4.80 -7.58 -10.43
N LEU A 293 -5.33 -6.36 -10.36
CA LEU A 293 -5.38 -5.42 -11.49
C LEU A 293 -4.10 -4.56 -11.54
N PRO A 294 -3.64 -4.11 -12.71
CA PRO A 294 -2.44 -3.30 -12.80
C PRO A 294 -2.66 -1.87 -12.27
N ALA A 295 -1.59 -1.32 -11.72
CA ALA A 295 -1.45 0.10 -11.39
C ALA A 295 -0.16 0.62 -12.05
N THR A 296 -0.13 0.62 -13.39
CA THR A 296 1.07 0.92 -14.19
C THR A 296 1.63 2.33 -13.91
N ALA A 297 0.78 3.30 -13.60
CA ALA A 297 1.22 4.65 -13.19
C ALA A 297 2.09 4.63 -11.92
N GLU A 298 1.86 3.64 -11.06
CA GLU A 298 2.55 3.44 -9.80
C GLU A 298 3.69 2.41 -9.88
N GLY A 299 3.98 1.93 -11.09
CA GLY A 299 5.00 0.91 -11.34
C GLY A 299 4.58 -0.52 -11.00
N PHE A 300 3.28 -0.81 -10.91
CA PHE A 300 2.77 -2.17 -10.73
C PHE A 300 2.14 -2.71 -12.02
N ASP A 301 2.82 -3.65 -12.66
CA ASP A 301 2.36 -4.31 -13.88
C ASP A 301 2.01 -5.78 -13.61
N THR A 302 0.94 -6.22 -14.26
CA THR A 302 0.35 -7.55 -14.06
C THR A 302 0.53 -8.45 -15.27
N TYR A 303 0.99 -9.67 -15.01
CA TYR A 303 1.21 -10.70 -16.02
C TYR A 303 0.67 -12.04 -15.54
N ILE A 304 0.42 -12.91 -16.50
CA ILE A 304 0.21 -14.34 -16.28
C ILE A 304 1.33 -15.11 -16.97
N ARG A 305 1.70 -16.24 -16.39
CA ARG A 305 2.62 -17.20 -16.99
C ARG A 305 1.85 -18.46 -17.35
N ILE A 306 2.01 -18.90 -18.59
CA ILE A 306 1.48 -20.17 -19.09
C ILE A 306 2.64 -20.93 -19.72
N ASN A 307 3.00 -22.08 -19.15
CA ASN A 307 4.23 -22.79 -19.49
C ASN A 307 5.46 -21.85 -19.38
N ASP A 308 6.14 -21.59 -20.50
CA ASP A 308 7.27 -20.65 -20.58
C ASP A 308 6.88 -19.27 -21.12
N GLU A 309 5.63 -19.04 -21.54
CA GLU A 309 5.20 -17.72 -22.03
C GLU A 309 4.74 -16.82 -20.88
N ILE A 310 5.11 -15.54 -20.96
CA ILE A 310 4.59 -14.49 -20.10
C ILE A 310 3.70 -13.57 -20.94
N ILE A 311 2.51 -13.30 -20.42
CA ILE A 311 1.47 -12.51 -21.09
C ILE A 311 1.06 -11.38 -20.15
N GLN A 312 1.20 -10.13 -20.59
CA GLN A 312 0.70 -8.99 -19.83
C GLN A 312 -0.81 -8.90 -20.00
N TYR A 313 -1.55 -8.52 -18.96
CA TYR A 313 -2.98 -8.22 -19.06
C TYR A 313 -3.30 -6.87 -18.41
N THR A 314 -4.37 -6.21 -18.87
CA THR A 314 -4.77 -4.89 -18.37
C THR A 314 -6.12 -4.89 -17.67
N GLY A 315 -6.89 -5.97 -17.77
CA GLY A 315 -8.16 -6.11 -17.10
C GLY A 315 -8.55 -7.56 -16.90
N LEU A 316 -9.53 -7.78 -16.02
CA LEU A 316 -10.09 -9.11 -15.73
C LEU A 316 -11.61 -9.05 -15.63
N THR A 317 -12.23 -10.19 -15.89
CA THR A 317 -13.61 -10.56 -15.55
C THR A 317 -13.54 -11.89 -14.81
N ASP A 318 -14.60 -12.32 -14.15
CA ASP A 318 -14.63 -13.55 -13.32
C ASP A 318 -13.97 -14.79 -13.96
N THR A 319 -13.98 -14.91 -15.29
CA THR A 319 -13.44 -16.06 -16.04
C THR A 319 -12.50 -15.69 -17.19
N THR A 320 -12.04 -14.43 -17.30
CA THR A 320 -11.26 -14.01 -18.48
C THR A 320 -10.31 -12.87 -18.18
N PHE A 321 -9.06 -13.01 -18.61
CA PHE A 321 -8.09 -11.91 -18.72
C PHE A 321 -8.28 -11.16 -20.03
N THR A 322 -8.23 -9.84 -19.99
CA THR A 322 -8.49 -8.95 -21.14
C THR A 322 -7.34 -7.97 -21.36
N GLY A 323 -7.24 -7.43 -22.57
CA GLY A 323 -6.14 -6.55 -22.96
C GLY A 323 -4.79 -7.27 -22.96
N CYS A 324 -4.81 -8.57 -23.30
CA CYS A 324 -3.63 -9.41 -23.22
C CYS A 324 -2.61 -9.04 -24.30
N THR A 325 -1.38 -8.75 -23.88
CA THR A 325 -0.22 -8.56 -24.76
C THR A 325 0.73 -9.75 -24.58
N ARG A 326 0.82 -10.58 -25.62
CA ARG A 326 1.60 -11.81 -25.65
C ARG A 326 3.08 -11.55 -25.94
N GLU A 327 3.94 -12.53 -25.65
CA GLU A 327 5.41 -12.40 -25.73
C GLU A 327 6.00 -11.30 -24.82
N ALA A 328 5.39 -11.07 -23.65
CA ALA A 328 5.97 -10.13 -22.68
C ALA A 328 7.36 -10.63 -22.25
N PHE A 329 8.30 -9.70 -22.07
CA PHE A 329 9.70 -9.99 -21.71
C PHE A 329 10.52 -10.85 -22.69
N VAL A 330 10.04 -11.09 -23.91
CA VAL A 330 10.81 -11.85 -24.92
C VAL A 330 12.18 -11.25 -25.26
N LEU A 331 12.32 -9.93 -25.13
CA LEU A 331 13.60 -9.23 -25.34
C LEU A 331 14.56 -9.43 -24.16
N THR A 332 14.03 -9.70 -22.97
CA THR A 332 14.80 -9.94 -21.75
C THR A 332 15.17 -11.41 -21.62
N ASP A 333 14.22 -12.32 -21.82
CA ASP A 333 14.46 -13.76 -21.93
C ASP A 333 13.87 -14.31 -23.25
N PRO A 334 14.71 -14.74 -24.21
CA PRO A 334 14.26 -15.33 -25.48
C PRO A 334 13.45 -16.63 -25.35
N ARG A 335 13.38 -17.24 -24.16
CA ARG A 335 12.53 -18.38 -23.84
C ARG A 335 11.08 -17.97 -23.57
N ALA A 336 10.82 -16.74 -23.14
CA ALA A 336 9.48 -16.19 -22.86
C ALA A 336 8.66 -15.86 -24.13
N ARG A 337 8.85 -16.64 -25.20
CA ARG A 337 8.22 -16.43 -26.50
C ARG A 337 6.79 -16.95 -26.53
N GLY A 338 6.02 -16.37 -27.44
CA GLY A 338 4.65 -16.76 -27.69
C GLY A 338 4.52 -18.20 -28.15
N GLY A 339 3.60 -18.94 -27.55
CA GLY A 339 3.26 -20.32 -27.88
C GLY A 339 1.76 -20.53 -28.02
N GLN A 340 1.35 -21.65 -28.60
CA GLN A 340 -0.04 -22.08 -28.47
C GLN A 340 -0.21 -22.79 -27.14
N HIS A 341 -1.32 -22.52 -26.45
CA HIS A 341 -1.70 -23.19 -25.21
C HIS A 341 -2.99 -23.96 -25.40
N GLN A 342 -3.10 -25.09 -24.70
CA GLN A 342 -4.28 -25.95 -24.75
C GLN A 342 -5.14 -25.76 -23.50
N VAL A 343 -6.41 -26.17 -23.59
CA VAL A 343 -7.27 -26.35 -22.41
C VAL A 343 -6.53 -27.18 -21.35
N ASP A 344 -6.75 -26.84 -20.09
CA ASP A 344 -6.12 -27.43 -18.90
C ASP A 344 -4.64 -27.06 -18.68
N ASP A 345 -4.01 -26.25 -19.55
CA ASP A 345 -2.70 -25.66 -19.23
C ASP A 345 -2.81 -24.75 -17.99
N GLU A 346 -1.82 -24.88 -17.10
CA GLU A 346 -1.76 -24.09 -15.87
C GLU A 346 -1.40 -22.63 -16.16
N VAL A 347 -2.15 -21.72 -15.54
CA VAL A 347 -1.95 -20.28 -15.59
C VAL A 347 -1.59 -19.81 -14.20
N THR A 348 -0.39 -19.24 -14.04
CA THR A 348 0.12 -18.72 -12.76
C THR A 348 0.26 -17.20 -12.82
N SER A 349 0.05 -16.52 -11.70
CA SER A 349 0.24 -15.07 -11.60
C SER A 349 1.72 -14.70 -11.62
N PHE A 350 2.05 -13.60 -12.29
CA PHE A 350 3.38 -13.01 -12.32
C PHE A 350 3.23 -11.50 -12.22
N TYR A 351 3.74 -10.88 -11.15
CA TYR A 351 3.66 -9.42 -11.00
C TYR A 351 5.03 -8.78 -11.10
N ARG A 352 5.06 -7.53 -11.55
CA ARG A 352 6.28 -6.71 -11.58
C ARG A 352 6.03 -5.44 -10.80
N LEU A 353 6.93 -5.13 -9.88
CA LEU A 353 6.88 -3.93 -9.05
C LEU A 353 8.14 -3.09 -9.27
N GLN A 354 7.95 -1.82 -9.63
CA GLN A 354 9.04 -0.90 -9.97
C GLN A 354 8.87 0.44 -9.26
N GLY A 355 9.98 1.04 -8.84
CA GLY A 355 9.97 2.36 -8.20
C GLY A 355 11.06 2.55 -7.16
N SER A 356 11.06 3.72 -6.52
CA SER A 356 12.03 4.07 -5.48
C SER A 356 11.76 3.31 -4.18
N ALA A 357 12.82 2.89 -3.49
CA ALA A 357 12.75 2.05 -2.29
C ALA A 357 11.77 2.54 -1.21
N LEU A 358 11.87 3.83 -0.84
CA LEU A 358 11.06 4.40 0.25
C LEU A 358 9.61 4.65 -0.18
N ASP A 359 9.41 5.05 -1.43
CA ASP A 359 8.08 5.23 -2.03
C ASP A 359 7.33 3.89 -2.12
N LEU A 360 7.99 2.85 -2.65
CA LEU A 360 7.46 1.49 -2.68
C LEU A 360 7.13 0.98 -1.27
N ALA A 361 8.00 1.25 -0.28
CA ALA A 361 7.73 0.86 1.09
C ALA A 361 6.47 1.53 1.65
N LEU A 362 6.27 2.83 1.40
CA LEU A 362 5.05 3.55 1.79
C LEU A 362 3.80 2.99 1.10
N LYS A 363 3.86 2.82 -0.22
CA LYS A 363 2.76 2.26 -1.02
C LYS A 363 2.33 0.88 -0.54
N ILE A 364 3.27 -0.04 -0.33
CA ILE A 364 2.97 -1.39 0.18
C ILE A 364 2.40 -1.34 1.60
N MET A 365 2.90 -0.45 2.45
CA MET A 365 2.40 -0.33 3.82
C MET A 365 0.95 0.15 3.87
N MET A 366 0.59 1.11 3.02
CA MET A 366 -0.68 1.84 3.15
C MET A 366 -1.78 1.35 2.19
N SER A 367 -1.43 0.63 1.12
CA SER A 367 -2.39 0.07 0.16
C SER A 367 -3.18 -1.13 0.69
N ASN A 368 -4.31 -1.45 0.05
CA ASN A 368 -5.24 -2.55 0.42
C ASN A 368 -5.91 -2.36 1.80
N GLY A 369 -5.99 -1.10 2.25
CA GLY A 369 -6.73 -0.71 3.45
C GLY A 369 -8.18 -0.33 3.15
N PRO A 370 -8.94 0.10 4.18
CA PRO A 370 -10.18 0.83 3.93
C PRO A 370 -9.85 2.10 3.13
N ALA A 371 -10.66 2.40 2.10
CA ALA A 371 -10.44 3.55 1.21
C ALA A 371 -10.32 4.88 1.97
N TYR A 372 -11.00 4.99 3.11
CA TYR A 372 -10.83 6.08 4.06
C TYR A 372 -10.31 5.50 5.38
N PHE A 373 -9.18 6.03 5.87
CA PHE A 373 -8.58 5.55 7.12
C PHE A 373 -9.07 6.31 8.36
N ALA A 374 -9.76 7.43 8.14
CA ALA A 374 -10.47 8.20 9.15
C ALA A 374 -11.76 8.77 8.55
N GLU A 375 -12.87 8.63 9.26
CA GLU A 375 -14.20 9.01 8.80
C GLU A 375 -14.95 9.81 9.88
N ASP A 376 -16.02 10.50 9.44
CA ASP A 376 -16.97 11.22 10.28
C ASP A 376 -16.33 12.27 11.21
N ILE A 377 -15.32 12.96 10.68
CA ILE A 377 -14.57 13.98 11.42
C ILE A 377 -15.30 15.32 11.33
N GLU A 378 -15.73 15.83 12.47
CA GLU A 378 -16.46 17.11 12.55
C GLU A 378 -15.59 18.28 12.08
N ILE A 379 -16.17 19.10 11.20
CA ILE A 379 -15.56 20.35 10.70
C ILE A 379 -16.11 21.52 11.51
N GLY A 380 -15.24 22.35 12.08
CA GLY A 380 -15.66 23.53 12.82
C GLY A 380 -16.12 24.65 11.88
N SER A 381 -15.28 24.99 10.90
CA SER A 381 -15.58 26.05 9.93
C SER A 381 -14.83 25.83 8.61
N ILE A 382 -15.35 26.42 7.54
CA ILE A 382 -14.78 26.39 6.20
C ILE A 382 -14.46 27.83 5.78
N VAL A 383 -13.29 28.03 5.19
CA VAL A 383 -12.65 29.32 4.84
C VAL A 383 -12.24 30.18 6.04
N GLU A 384 -13.02 30.19 7.12
CA GLU A 384 -12.68 30.93 8.33
C GLU A 384 -11.90 30.04 9.31
N VAL A 385 -10.77 30.55 9.83
CA VAL A 385 -9.91 29.85 10.78
C VAL A 385 -9.80 30.64 12.10
N GLU A 386 -10.10 29.98 13.22
CA GLU A 386 -10.06 30.63 14.54
C GLU A 386 -8.67 31.23 14.85
N ASN A 387 -8.63 32.50 15.28
CA ASN A 387 -7.42 33.27 15.57
C ASN A 387 -6.43 33.48 14.40
N VAL A 388 -6.83 33.15 13.17
CA VAL A 388 -6.06 33.45 11.94
C VAL A 388 -6.87 34.36 11.00
N GLY A 389 -8.18 34.16 10.92
CA GLY A 389 -9.10 34.85 10.02
C GLY A 389 -9.37 34.05 8.75
N THR A 390 -9.72 34.75 7.67
CA THR A 390 -10.14 34.14 6.41
C THR A 390 -8.95 33.63 5.59
N VAL A 391 -8.94 32.34 5.33
CA VAL A 391 -7.94 31.65 4.49
C VAL A 391 -8.68 30.92 3.38
N ALA A 392 -8.36 31.26 2.12
CA ALA A 392 -9.00 30.62 0.97
C ALA A 392 -8.79 29.09 0.99
N ASN A 393 -9.83 28.35 0.63
CA ASN A 393 -9.83 26.88 0.60
C ASN A 393 -9.41 26.20 1.92
N ALA A 394 -9.57 26.88 3.05
CA ALA A 394 -9.26 26.30 4.35
C ALA A 394 -10.42 25.47 4.92
N VAL A 395 -10.09 24.36 5.58
CA VAL A 395 -11.03 23.55 6.38
C VAL A 395 -10.47 23.47 7.80
N TYR A 396 -11.19 24.03 8.76
CA TYR A 396 -10.75 24.14 10.15
C TYR A 396 -11.37 23.04 11.03
N PHE A 397 -10.51 22.36 11.78
CA PHE A 397 -10.85 21.33 12.76
C PHE A 397 -10.60 21.88 14.16
N GLN A 398 -11.68 22.06 14.90
CA GLN A 398 -11.62 22.68 16.22
C GLN A 398 -11.14 21.69 17.27
N GLY A 399 -10.20 22.09 18.13
CA GLY A 399 -9.70 21.29 19.25
C GLY A 399 -8.88 20.04 18.88
N ILE A 400 -8.76 19.72 17.59
CA ILE A 400 -8.06 18.54 17.10
C ILE A 400 -6.82 18.97 16.33
N ASN A 401 -5.69 18.30 16.59
CA ASN A 401 -4.50 18.36 15.76
C ASN A 401 -4.56 17.18 14.77
N VAL A 402 -5.09 17.44 13.57
CA VAL A 402 -5.32 16.39 12.55
C VAL A 402 -4.02 15.78 12.04
N LYS A 403 -2.92 16.54 12.08
CA LYS A 403 -1.59 16.07 11.69
C LYS A 403 -1.08 14.98 12.63
N ASP A 404 -1.14 15.22 13.94
CA ASP A 404 -0.64 14.25 14.91
C ASP A 404 -1.65 13.11 15.15
N LYS A 405 -2.96 13.41 15.20
CA LYS A 405 -4.02 12.40 15.46
C LYS A 405 -4.19 11.44 14.29
N TYR A 406 -4.34 11.95 13.06
CA TYR A 406 -4.62 11.13 11.87
C TYR A 406 -3.38 10.89 11.00
N GLY A 407 -2.27 11.59 11.25
CA GLY A 407 -1.05 11.44 10.46
C GLY A 407 -1.12 12.06 9.08
N LEU A 408 -2.00 13.06 8.86
CA LEU A 408 -2.16 13.69 7.56
C LEU A 408 -0.88 14.36 7.07
N VAL A 409 -0.61 14.17 5.79
CA VAL A 409 0.46 14.81 5.05
C VAL A 409 -0.07 15.59 3.85
N THR A 410 0.78 16.45 3.29
CA THR A 410 0.49 17.09 2.00
C THR A 410 0.39 16.01 0.91
N GLY A 411 -0.60 16.12 0.02
CA GLY A 411 -0.92 15.15 -1.03
C GLY A 411 -2.02 14.16 -0.65
N ASP A 412 -2.32 13.97 0.63
CA ASP A 412 -3.48 13.19 1.06
C ASP A 412 -4.78 13.83 0.56
N MET A 413 -5.84 13.02 0.42
CA MET A 413 -7.13 13.44 -0.12
C MET A 413 -8.18 13.57 0.99
N VAL A 414 -9.05 14.58 0.87
CA VAL A 414 -10.20 14.78 1.75
C VAL A 414 -11.51 14.79 0.96
N THR A 415 -12.49 14.10 1.51
CA THR A 415 -13.89 14.16 1.06
C THR A 415 -14.71 14.87 2.14
N ILE A 416 -15.47 15.89 1.75
CA ILE A 416 -16.33 16.69 2.64
C ILE A 416 -17.77 16.45 2.24
N THR A 417 -18.63 16.16 3.23
CA THR A 417 -20.06 15.95 3.01
C THR A 417 -20.89 16.61 4.09
N GLY A 418 -22.12 17.00 3.76
CA GLY A 418 -23.09 17.52 4.72
C GLY A 418 -23.08 19.04 4.90
N ASP A 419 -22.28 19.80 4.15
CA ASP A 419 -22.37 21.27 4.18
C ASP A 419 -23.61 21.74 3.39
N PRO A 420 -24.37 22.72 3.89
CA PRO A 420 -25.49 23.31 3.16
C PRO A 420 -25.08 23.96 1.82
N ASN A 421 -23.83 24.43 1.69
CA ASN A 421 -23.31 24.93 0.44
C ASN A 421 -22.76 23.78 -0.40
N ALA A 422 -23.40 23.51 -1.54
CA ALA A 422 -23.00 22.41 -2.43
C ALA A 422 -21.53 22.52 -2.90
N ALA A 423 -20.98 23.74 -3.02
CA ALA A 423 -19.58 23.98 -3.39
C ALA A 423 -18.57 23.46 -2.35
N ASN A 424 -18.98 23.31 -1.10
CA ASN A 424 -18.13 22.81 -0.03
C ASN A 424 -18.11 21.28 0.05
N ASN A 425 -19.07 20.60 -0.60
CA ASN A 425 -19.14 19.15 -0.62
C ASN A 425 -18.25 18.61 -1.75
N VAL A 426 -16.99 18.37 -1.42
CA VAL A 426 -15.97 17.88 -2.37
C VAL A 426 -15.68 16.41 -2.17
N THR A 427 -15.24 15.75 -3.23
CA THR A 427 -14.84 14.34 -3.22
C THR A 427 -13.38 14.25 -3.63
N ASP A 428 -12.59 13.60 -2.78
CA ASP A 428 -11.16 13.31 -2.96
C ASP A 428 -10.34 14.55 -3.40
N ALA A 429 -10.58 15.69 -2.75
CA ALA A 429 -9.81 16.91 -2.97
C ALA A 429 -8.42 16.80 -2.33
N GLU A 430 -7.38 17.21 -3.06
CA GLU A 430 -5.99 17.12 -2.59
C GLU A 430 -5.69 18.16 -1.51
N ILE A 431 -5.01 17.73 -0.44
CA ILE A 431 -4.55 18.58 0.65
C ILE A 431 -3.20 19.18 0.27
N SER A 432 -3.18 20.49 0.03
CA SER A 432 -1.94 21.22 -0.27
C SER A 432 -1.09 21.44 0.98
N THR A 433 -1.68 21.78 2.12
CA THR A 433 -0.92 22.06 3.35
C THR A 433 -1.73 21.73 4.60
N VAL A 434 -1.03 21.23 5.63
CA VAL A 434 -1.57 20.97 6.97
C VAL A 434 -0.90 21.89 8.00
N ILE A 435 -1.68 22.71 8.71
CA ILE A 435 -1.16 23.69 9.67
C ILE A 435 -1.80 23.46 11.05
N VAL A 436 -0.94 23.42 12.08
CA VAL A 436 -1.35 23.27 13.48
C VAL A 436 -1.35 24.64 14.15
N THR A 437 -2.42 24.95 14.87
CA THR A 437 -2.61 26.18 15.65
C THR A 437 -2.72 25.84 17.14
N GLN A 438 -2.83 26.86 18.00
CA GLN A 438 -3.02 26.64 19.44
C GLN A 438 -4.38 25.97 19.78
N PHE A 439 -5.42 26.23 18.98
CA PHE A 439 -6.79 25.83 19.29
C PHE A 439 -7.31 24.67 18.44
N GLY A 440 -6.54 24.23 17.45
CA GLY A 440 -6.93 23.18 16.51
C GLY A 440 -5.96 23.13 15.35
N SER A 441 -6.43 22.69 14.19
CA SER A 441 -5.64 22.64 12.97
C SER A 441 -6.51 22.92 11.76
N TYR A 442 -5.90 23.36 10.67
CA TYR A 442 -6.60 23.52 9.40
C TYR A 442 -5.81 22.91 8.25
N LEU A 443 -6.58 22.50 7.26
CA LEU A 443 -6.10 22.04 5.96
C LEU A 443 -6.31 23.16 4.94
N VAL A 444 -5.42 23.30 3.99
CA VAL A 444 -5.63 24.10 2.79
C VAL A 444 -5.74 23.14 1.62
N LEU A 445 -6.88 23.15 0.93
CA LEU A 445 -7.11 22.33 -0.27
C LEU A 445 -6.48 22.99 -1.48
N ASP A 446 -6.20 22.19 -2.51
CA ASP A 446 -5.66 22.71 -3.77
C ASP A 446 -6.58 23.75 -4.45
N ASP A 447 -6.04 24.41 -5.48
CA ASP A 447 -6.76 25.42 -6.25
C ASP A 447 -7.80 24.84 -7.23
N ALA A 448 -7.90 23.51 -7.38
CA ALA A 448 -8.93 22.88 -8.20
C ALA A 448 -10.31 22.93 -7.52
N VAL A 449 -10.34 23.20 -6.21
CA VAL A 449 -11.56 23.45 -5.43
C VAL A 449 -11.73 24.95 -5.18
N THR A 450 -12.98 25.40 -5.06
CA THR A 450 -13.30 26.74 -4.57
C THR A 450 -14.32 26.62 -3.44
N LEU A 451 -13.82 26.65 -2.20
CA LEU A 451 -14.66 26.61 -1.01
C LEU A 451 -15.31 27.96 -0.74
N VAL A 452 -16.51 27.93 -0.19
CA VAL A 452 -17.31 29.09 0.22
C VAL A 452 -17.38 29.13 1.74
N GLU A 453 -17.33 30.33 2.31
CA GLU A 453 -17.38 30.54 3.75
C GLU A 453 -18.60 29.86 4.39
N SER A 454 -18.33 29.06 5.43
CA SER A 454 -19.34 28.34 6.21
C SER A 454 -18.90 28.34 7.67
N LEU A 455 -19.63 29.07 8.51
CA LEU A 455 -19.38 29.14 9.96
C LEU A 455 -20.28 28.12 10.67
N ASN A 456 -19.72 27.37 11.63
CA ASN A 456 -20.43 26.36 12.43
C ASN A 456 -21.22 25.38 11.55
N THR A 457 -20.48 24.64 10.71
CA THR A 457 -21.06 23.65 9.80
C THR A 457 -21.29 22.31 10.51
N ALA A 458 -22.30 21.56 10.08
CA ALA A 458 -22.50 20.16 10.47
C ALA A 458 -21.81 19.19 9.49
N ALA A 459 -20.97 19.72 8.61
CA ALA A 459 -20.23 18.93 7.64
C ALA A 459 -19.19 18.03 8.31
N VAL A 460 -18.98 16.87 7.71
CA VAL A 460 -18.00 15.88 8.15
C VAL A 460 -16.97 15.62 7.05
N ALA A 461 -15.73 15.38 7.47
CA ALA A 461 -14.61 15.03 6.61
C ALA A 461 -14.26 13.55 6.71
N LYS A 462 -13.81 12.98 5.59
CA LYS A 462 -13.17 11.65 5.51
C LYS A 462 -11.83 11.78 4.80
N PHE A 463 -10.83 11.05 5.26
CA PHE A 463 -9.45 11.15 4.75
C PHE A 463 -8.99 9.87 4.07
N LYS A 464 -8.39 10.04 2.90
CA LYS A 464 -7.74 9.00 2.12
C LYS A 464 -6.27 9.37 1.92
N THR A 465 -5.38 8.39 1.99
CA THR A 465 -3.95 8.63 1.83
C THR A 465 -3.54 8.62 0.35
N GLN A 466 -2.54 9.41 -0.01
CA GLN A 466 -1.95 9.39 -1.35
C GLN A 466 -1.22 8.07 -1.70
N TYR A 467 -0.89 7.25 -0.69
CA TYR A 467 -0.12 6.02 -0.87
C TYR A 467 -1.00 4.75 -0.98
N ASP A 468 -2.32 4.88 -0.91
CA ASP A 468 -3.29 3.79 -1.13
C ASP A 468 -3.61 3.70 -2.64
N VAL A 469 -2.64 3.16 -3.38
CA VAL A 469 -2.64 3.16 -4.85
C VAL A 469 -2.35 1.79 -5.45
N LEU A 470 -1.76 0.86 -4.67
CA LEU A 470 -1.52 -0.50 -5.13
C LEU A 470 -2.76 -1.37 -4.89
N PRO A 471 -2.97 -2.39 -5.75
CA PRO A 471 -4.10 -3.31 -5.59
C PRO A 471 -3.95 -4.25 -4.38
N ASP A 472 -2.75 -4.37 -3.81
CA ASP A 472 -2.46 -5.17 -2.62
C ASP A 472 -1.42 -4.45 -1.73
N GLY A 473 -1.42 -4.77 -0.44
CA GLY A 473 -0.65 -4.09 0.60
C GLY A 473 -1.05 -4.50 2.01
N LEU A 474 -0.61 -3.73 3.01
CA LEU A 474 -0.80 -4.03 4.44
C LEU A 474 -1.96 -3.26 5.10
N GLY A 475 -2.58 -2.31 4.40
CA GLY A 475 -3.72 -1.53 4.87
C GLY A 475 -3.45 -0.74 6.16
N LEU A 476 -2.26 -0.15 6.29
CA LEU A 476 -1.90 0.72 7.40
C LEU A 476 -2.41 2.15 7.16
N GLY A 477 -3.01 2.76 8.18
CA GLY A 477 -3.45 4.16 8.12
C GLY A 477 -2.31 5.16 8.36
N GLY A 478 -2.54 6.44 8.06
CA GLY A 478 -1.58 7.53 8.32
C GLY A 478 -1.24 7.73 9.81
N ASP A 479 -2.14 7.32 10.69
CA ASP A 479 -1.92 7.28 12.13
C ASP A 479 -0.90 6.19 12.54
N GLN A 480 -0.67 5.18 11.70
CA GLN A 480 0.21 4.04 11.99
C GLN A 480 1.60 4.16 11.34
N VAL A 481 1.74 5.00 10.29
CA VAL A 481 2.99 5.17 9.52
C VAL A 481 3.48 6.62 9.64
N ASP A 482 4.77 6.81 9.91
CA ASP A 482 5.42 8.13 10.00
C ASP A 482 5.87 8.60 8.60
N VAL A 483 4.88 8.85 7.73
CA VAL A 483 5.08 9.30 6.34
C VAL A 483 6.06 10.50 6.22
N PRO A 484 5.96 11.56 7.07
CA PRO A 484 6.87 12.70 6.96
C PRO A 484 8.35 12.34 7.11
N GLU A 485 8.69 11.32 7.91
CA GLU A 485 10.07 10.90 8.07
C GLU A 485 10.57 10.11 6.85
N PHE A 486 9.70 9.31 6.22
CA PHE A 486 10.03 8.64 4.96
C PHE A 486 10.31 9.66 3.86
N GLU A 487 9.44 10.65 3.69
CA GLU A 487 9.62 11.74 2.71
C GLU A 487 10.90 12.54 2.99
N ARG A 488 11.13 12.92 4.25
CA ARG A 488 12.35 13.65 4.65
C ARG A 488 13.63 12.90 4.31
N ILE A 489 13.68 11.58 4.57
CA ILE A 489 14.85 10.76 4.23
C ILE A 489 14.97 10.61 2.71
N SER A 490 13.86 10.42 2.01
CA SER A 490 13.81 10.34 0.55
C SER A 490 14.39 11.59 -0.12
N GLU A 491 14.00 12.78 0.35
CA GLU A 491 14.50 14.07 -0.12
C GLU A 491 15.97 14.32 0.28
N THR A 492 16.36 13.92 1.49
CA THR A 492 17.73 14.16 1.98
C THR A 492 18.74 13.26 1.27
N PHE A 493 18.38 12.02 0.93
CA PHE A 493 19.28 10.99 0.42
C PHE A 493 18.91 10.52 -0.98
N THR A 494 18.23 11.34 -1.78
CA THR A 494 17.67 10.95 -3.10
C THR A 494 18.72 10.29 -4.01
N THR A 495 19.97 10.75 -4.01
CA THR A 495 21.04 10.19 -4.85
C THR A 495 21.58 8.84 -4.38
N SER A 496 21.26 8.42 -3.16
CA SER A 496 21.72 7.16 -2.55
C SER A 496 20.63 6.09 -2.50
N ILE A 497 19.39 6.48 -2.79
CA ILE A 497 18.24 5.58 -2.86
C ILE A 497 18.14 5.07 -4.30
N PHE A 498 18.00 3.76 -4.44
CA PHE A 498 17.91 3.11 -5.76
C PHE A 498 16.45 2.96 -6.19
N ASP A 499 16.25 3.00 -7.50
CA ASP A 499 15.04 2.48 -8.12
C ASP A 499 15.18 0.97 -8.28
N TYR A 500 14.13 0.25 -7.90
CA TYR A 500 14.06 -1.19 -7.97
C TYR A 500 13.14 -1.68 -9.08
N ASP A 501 13.37 -2.93 -9.47
CA ASP A 501 12.56 -3.68 -10.43
C ASP A 501 12.49 -5.13 -9.94
N TYR A 502 11.37 -5.50 -9.33
CA TYR A 502 11.14 -6.83 -8.76
C TYR A 502 10.14 -7.63 -9.57
N TYR A 503 10.44 -8.92 -9.76
CA TYR A 503 9.46 -9.92 -10.19
C TYR A 503 8.92 -10.62 -8.94
N LEU A 504 7.60 -10.55 -8.75
CA LEU A 504 6.89 -11.15 -7.63
C LEU A 504 6.26 -12.46 -8.12
N THR A 505 6.98 -13.55 -7.90
CA THR A 505 6.59 -14.92 -8.27
C THR A 505 6.41 -15.84 -7.08
N GLU A 506 6.76 -15.36 -5.88
CA GLU A 506 6.81 -16.13 -4.64
C GLU A 506 6.12 -15.34 -3.53
N ASN A 507 5.72 -16.06 -2.47
CA ASN A 507 5.14 -15.44 -1.28
C ASN A 507 6.20 -14.69 -0.50
N PHE A 508 5.92 -13.42 -0.18
CA PHE A 508 6.70 -12.65 0.76
C PHE A 508 5.83 -12.19 1.92
N THR A 509 6.39 -12.22 3.12
CA THR A 509 5.81 -11.44 4.23
C THR A 509 6.14 -9.97 4.00
N GLY A 510 5.20 -9.07 4.32
CA GLY A 510 5.44 -7.63 4.17
C GLY A 510 6.69 -7.16 4.92
N LYS A 511 6.99 -7.77 6.06
CA LYS A 511 8.19 -7.51 6.85
C LYS A 511 9.46 -7.88 6.10
N GLU A 512 9.54 -9.10 5.55
CA GLU A 512 10.72 -9.53 4.78
C GLU A 512 10.91 -8.64 3.55
N PHE A 513 9.83 -8.37 2.82
CA PHE A 513 9.91 -7.57 1.60
C PHE A 513 10.35 -6.13 1.89
N ILE A 514 9.70 -5.45 2.84
CA ILE A 514 10.00 -4.05 3.17
C ILE A 514 11.37 -3.94 3.84
N ASP A 515 11.64 -4.70 4.90
CA ASP A 515 12.87 -4.51 5.67
C ASP A 515 14.10 -5.04 4.93
N GLU A 516 14.03 -6.25 4.37
CA GLU A 516 15.20 -6.92 3.81
C GLU A 516 15.42 -6.65 2.32
N LYS A 517 14.34 -6.58 1.53
CA LYS A 517 14.47 -6.36 0.08
C LYS A 517 14.54 -4.88 -0.28
N LEU A 518 13.69 -4.03 0.30
CA LEU A 518 13.61 -2.60 -0.04
C LEU A 518 14.58 -1.72 0.78
N LEU A 519 14.46 -1.76 2.11
CA LEU A 519 15.14 -0.79 2.97
C LEU A 519 16.62 -1.15 3.20
N PHE A 520 16.92 -2.41 3.50
CA PHE A 520 18.29 -2.82 3.83
C PHE A 520 19.33 -2.50 2.75
N PRO A 521 19.09 -2.73 1.44
CA PRO A 521 20.12 -2.47 0.42
C PRO A 521 20.34 -0.98 0.15
N THR A 522 19.39 -0.11 0.50
CA THR A 522 19.59 1.36 0.49
C THR A 522 20.25 1.87 1.78
N GLY A 523 20.51 1.01 2.77
CA GLY A 523 21.01 1.41 4.07
C GLY A 523 19.95 2.02 5.00
N ALA A 524 18.67 1.92 4.62
CA ALA A 524 17.55 2.27 5.46
C ALA A 524 17.14 1.09 6.36
N PHE A 525 16.47 1.38 7.47
CA PHE A 525 15.92 0.36 8.36
C PHE A 525 14.68 0.90 9.07
N THR A 526 13.74 0.01 9.38
CA THR A 526 12.53 0.37 10.12
C THR A 526 12.83 0.56 11.60
N LEU A 527 12.17 1.55 12.19
CA LEU A 527 12.19 1.76 13.63
C LEU A 527 10.86 2.36 14.11
N PRO A 528 10.33 1.92 15.25
CA PRO A 528 9.19 2.57 15.86
C PRO A 528 9.59 3.96 16.41
N ARG A 529 8.83 4.98 16.04
CA ARG A 529 9.00 6.37 16.51
C ARG A 529 7.63 6.99 16.72
N LYS A 530 7.42 7.66 17.85
CA LYS A 530 6.13 8.30 18.20
C LYS A 530 4.92 7.34 18.10
N GLY A 531 5.09 6.05 18.42
CA GLY A 531 4.02 5.05 18.29
C GLY A 531 3.67 4.66 16.84
N LYS A 532 4.46 5.09 15.86
CA LYS A 532 4.28 4.81 14.43
C LYS A 532 5.46 4.02 13.87
N ILE A 533 5.22 3.35 12.75
CA ILE A 533 6.28 2.77 11.93
C ILE A 533 7.02 3.89 11.22
N SER A 534 8.30 4.08 11.56
CA SER A 534 9.17 5.10 10.99
C SER A 534 10.41 4.47 10.37
N VAL A 535 11.26 5.29 9.78
CA VAL A 535 12.47 4.86 9.08
C VAL A 535 13.70 5.58 9.64
N GLY A 536 14.80 4.84 9.73
CA GLY A 536 16.13 5.37 9.96
C GLY A 536 17.00 5.11 8.75
N TYR A 537 18.06 5.90 8.60
CA TYR A 537 19.01 5.76 7.50
C TYR A 537 20.43 5.74 8.04
N SER A 538 21.20 4.72 7.64
CA SER A 538 22.60 4.59 7.99
C SER A 538 23.47 5.45 7.07
N SER A 539 23.52 6.75 7.34
CA SER A 539 24.46 7.64 6.67
C SER A 539 25.84 7.63 7.34
N PRO A 540 26.94 7.76 6.57
CA PRO A 540 28.21 8.18 7.16
C PRO A 540 28.01 9.50 7.93
N PRO A 541 28.82 9.79 8.97
CA PRO A 541 28.66 11.00 9.76
C PRO A 541 28.76 12.22 8.84
N LEU A 542 27.61 12.79 8.51
CA LEU A 542 27.54 14.10 7.87
C LEU A 542 28.07 15.11 8.89
N ALA A 543 28.84 16.09 8.43
CA ALA A 543 29.29 17.18 9.28
C ALA A 543 28.12 18.10 9.62
N VAL A 544 27.13 17.60 10.37
CA VAL A 544 26.11 18.42 11.02
C VAL A 544 26.77 19.17 12.17
N SER A 545 26.54 20.49 12.22
CA SER A 545 27.23 21.43 13.11
C SER A 545 27.01 21.18 14.61
N THR A 546 26.15 20.24 14.97
CA THR A 546 25.86 19.82 16.34
C THR A 546 25.98 18.30 16.46
N LEU A 547 27.20 17.77 16.35
CA LEU A 547 27.48 16.48 16.97
C LEU A 547 27.34 16.66 18.48
N PRO A 548 26.52 15.84 19.18
CA PRO A 548 26.50 15.84 20.64
C PRO A 548 27.90 15.47 21.13
N ARG A 549 28.65 16.49 21.57
CA ARG A 549 29.99 16.30 22.11
C ARG A 549 29.82 15.68 23.49
N LEU A 550 30.11 14.39 23.62
CA LEU A 550 30.16 13.74 24.92
C LEU A 550 31.25 14.42 25.75
N THR A 551 30.84 15.09 26.83
CA THR A 551 31.68 15.70 27.85
C THR A 551 31.44 14.99 29.18
N SER A 552 32.30 15.23 30.17
CA SER A 552 32.11 14.75 31.55
C SER A 552 30.76 15.17 32.14
N ASP A 553 30.19 16.26 31.63
CA ASP A 553 29.02 16.92 32.20
C ASP A 553 27.70 16.38 31.61
N ASN A 554 27.75 15.68 30.48
CA ASN A 554 26.57 15.14 29.79
C ASN A 554 26.55 13.60 29.68
N THR A 555 27.52 12.92 30.28
CA THR A 555 27.61 11.44 30.29
C THR A 555 27.30 10.91 31.68
N ALA A 556 26.26 10.09 31.83
CA ALA A 556 25.98 9.42 33.10
C ALA A 556 27.02 8.29 33.34
N LYS A 557 27.76 8.35 34.44
CA LYS A 557 28.79 7.37 34.84
C LYS A 557 29.89 7.15 33.78
N PRO A 558 30.68 8.19 33.41
CA PRO A 558 31.73 8.07 32.40
C PRO A 558 32.78 7.01 32.75
N ASP A 559 33.01 6.75 34.03
CA ASP A 559 33.95 5.76 34.55
C ASP A 559 33.58 4.30 34.22
N GLN A 560 32.33 4.05 33.82
CA GLN A 560 31.85 2.71 33.45
C GLN A 560 31.92 2.42 31.95
N ASN A 561 32.34 3.39 31.13
CA ASN A 561 32.50 3.21 29.70
C ASN A 561 33.66 2.26 29.39
N LYS A 562 33.36 1.08 28.83
CA LYS A 562 34.35 0.09 28.39
C LYS A 562 34.55 0.20 26.88
N ILE A 563 35.74 0.59 26.44
CA ILE A 563 36.11 0.56 25.03
C ILE A 563 36.60 -0.84 24.69
N SER A 564 35.84 -1.59 23.88
CA SER A 564 36.29 -2.86 23.31
C SER A 564 36.63 -2.67 21.83
N ARG A 565 37.82 -3.12 21.40
CA ARG A 565 38.22 -3.20 20.00
C ARG A 565 38.42 -4.66 19.62
N SER A 566 37.89 -5.07 18.46
CA SER A 566 38.02 -6.43 17.94
C SER A 566 38.34 -6.39 16.45
N THR A 567 39.32 -7.18 16.02
CA THR A 567 39.66 -7.40 14.60
C THR A 567 38.64 -8.25 13.87
N ASN A 568 37.78 -8.98 14.59
CA ASN A 568 36.87 -9.97 14.01
C ASN A 568 35.43 -9.46 13.84
N LYS A 569 35.11 -8.24 14.31
CA LYS A 569 33.72 -7.79 14.40
C LYS A 569 33.23 -7.04 13.16
N ASN A 570 34.03 -6.11 12.60
CA ASN A 570 33.53 -5.13 11.61
C ASN A 570 34.47 -4.84 10.41
N PHE A 571 35.18 -5.82 9.85
CA PHE A 571 35.96 -5.61 8.62
C PHE A 571 35.54 -6.57 7.50
N TYR A 572 34.34 -6.36 6.95
CA TYR A 572 34.01 -6.86 5.61
C TYR A 572 33.11 -5.84 4.90
N ASN A 573 33.72 -4.94 4.12
CA ASN A 573 33.07 -4.44 2.91
C ASN A 573 33.05 -5.61 1.93
N ASN A 574 32.08 -6.51 2.06
CA ASN A 574 31.87 -7.57 1.10
C ASN A 574 30.96 -7.01 -0.01
N LEU A 575 31.53 -6.76 -1.18
CA LEU A 575 30.76 -6.43 -2.38
C LEU A 575 30.17 -7.74 -2.91
N LEU A 576 28.93 -8.03 -2.50
CA LEU A 576 28.16 -9.13 -3.07
C LEU A 576 27.49 -8.63 -4.35
N PHE A 577 28.04 -8.97 -5.51
CA PHE A 577 27.35 -8.79 -6.79
C PHE A 577 26.27 -9.86 -6.91
N LYS A 578 25.00 -9.46 -6.85
CA LYS A 578 23.87 -10.29 -7.28
C LYS A 578 23.41 -9.77 -8.64
N TYR A 579 23.38 -10.64 -9.65
CA TYR A 579 22.76 -10.31 -10.94
C TYR A 579 21.24 -10.39 -10.80
N ASN A 580 20.48 -9.70 -11.66
CA ASN A 580 19.02 -9.75 -11.60
C ASN A 580 18.53 -11.18 -11.81
N ASN A 581 17.40 -11.54 -11.17
CA ASN A 581 16.78 -12.84 -11.38
C ASN A 581 16.35 -12.99 -12.84
N ASN A 582 16.50 -14.21 -13.36
CA ASN A 582 15.99 -14.56 -14.65
C ASN A 582 14.45 -14.57 -14.61
N VAL A 583 13.81 -14.09 -15.69
CA VAL A 583 12.36 -13.89 -15.76
C VAL A 583 11.58 -15.20 -15.59
N LEU A 584 12.11 -16.32 -16.10
CA LEU A 584 11.44 -17.64 -16.02
C LEU A 584 11.93 -18.54 -14.88
N ASP A 585 13.15 -18.32 -14.40
CA ASP A 585 13.80 -19.13 -13.36
C ASP A 585 14.17 -18.21 -12.19
N SER A 586 13.34 -18.13 -11.14
CA SER A 586 13.62 -17.31 -9.96
C SER A 586 14.90 -17.71 -9.22
N ASP A 587 15.30 -18.99 -9.35
CA ASP A 587 16.52 -19.56 -8.76
C ASP A 587 17.82 -19.30 -9.55
N LYS A 588 17.73 -18.71 -10.75
CA LYS A 588 18.91 -18.43 -11.58
C LYS A 588 19.06 -16.93 -11.81
N PHE A 589 20.26 -16.44 -11.55
CA PHE A 589 20.61 -15.06 -11.88
C PHE A 589 21.03 -14.94 -13.36
N LEU A 590 20.82 -13.75 -13.96
CA LEU A 590 21.22 -13.41 -15.33
C LEU A 590 22.72 -13.51 -15.57
#